data_AF-A0A971X802-F1
#
_entry.id   AF-A0A971X802-F1
#
_cell.length_a   1.000
_cell.length_b   1.000
_cell.length_c   1.000
_cell.angle_alpha   90.00
_cell.angle_beta   90.00
_cell.angle_gamma   90.00
#
_symmetry.space_group_name_H-M   'P 1'
#
loop_
_entity.id
_entity.type
_entity.pdbx_description
1 polymer ?
#
loop_
_entity_poly.entity_id
_entity_poly.type
_entity_poly.pdbx_seq_one_letter_code
_entity_poly.pdbx_strand_id
1 'polypeptide(L)'
;RLILEMDSQGIEFPKLDPPDIFIGVIGEKAEKFAENLALDIRAAGIVCHKDIMGRSVKAQMKYANKLKAGYSIILGDNEIESGKAELRNMLTGEVKDISIDTLIDRLMKYRGK
;
A
#
# COMPACT_ATOMS: atom_id res chain seq x y z
N ARG A 1 -29.50 -16.51 1.99
CA ARG A 1 -28.94 -17.87 2.18
C ARG A 1 -28.13 -18.25 0.94
N LEU A 2 -27.00 -17.57 0.68
CA LEU A 2 -26.15 -17.82 -0.50
C LEU A 2 -24.69 -18.04 -0.11
N ILE A 3 -24.31 -17.65 1.12
CA ILE A 3 -22.94 -17.75 1.63
C ILE A 3 -22.56 -19.20 1.99
N LEU A 4 -23.53 -20.06 2.30
CA LEU A 4 -23.27 -21.45 2.70
C LEU A 4 -22.93 -22.40 1.53
N GLU A 5 -23.29 -22.04 0.29
CA GLU A 5 -23.10 -22.90 -0.89
C GLU A 5 -21.65 -22.81 -1.43
N MET A 6 -20.97 -21.69 -1.21
CA MET A 6 -19.60 -21.44 -1.71
C MET A 6 -18.52 -22.09 -0.83
N ASP A 7 -18.86 -22.57 0.37
CA ASP A 7 -17.91 -23.24 1.29
C ASP A 7 -17.69 -24.72 0.93
N SER A 8 -18.62 -25.33 0.17
CA SER A 8 -18.60 -26.76 -0.16
C SER A 8 -17.79 -27.12 -1.41
N GLN A 9 -17.36 -26.11 -2.17
CA GLN A 9 -16.44 -26.27 -3.29
C GLN A 9 -15.16 -25.58 -2.87
N GLY A 10 -14.03 -26.31 -2.83
CA GLY A 10 -12.70 -25.76 -2.53
C GLY A 10 -12.24 -24.73 -3.55
N ILE A 11 -12.95 -23.60 -3.62
CA ILE A 11 -12.63 -22.45 -4.44
C ILE A 11 -11.41 -21.83 -3.75
N GLU A 12 -10.23 -22.26 -4.21
CA GLU A 12 -9.02 -21.49 -4.02
C GLU A 12 -9.33 -20.08 -4.54
N PHE A 13 -9.52 -19.14 -3.61
CA PHE A 13 -9.62 -17.73 -3.95
C PHE A 13 -8.45 -17.43 -4.89
N PRO A 14 -8.69 -16.84 -6.07
CA PRO A 14 -7.59 -16.50 -6.96
C PRO A 14 -6.60 -15.72 -6.12
N LYS A 15 -5.36 -16.22 -6.02
CA LYS A 15 -4.28 -15.55 -5.28
C LYS A 15 -4.25 -14.14 -5.85
N LEU A 16 -4.80 -13.17 -5.12
CA LEU A 16 -4.66 -11.78 -5.53
C LEU A 16 -3.17 -11.53 -5.61
N ASP A 17 -2.71 -11.10 -6.79
CA ASP A 17 -1.33 -10.70 -6.95
C ASP A 17 -0.98 -9.73 -5.82
N PRO A 18 0.13 -9.97 -5.11
CA PRO A 18 0.54 -9.11 -4.02
C PRO A 18 0.70 -7.69 -4.57
N PRO A 19 0.17 -6.66 -3.88
CA PRO A 19 0.36 -5.30 -4.35
C PRO A 19 1.85 -4.93 -4.33
N ASP A 20 2.31 -4.23 -5.35
CA ASP A 20 3.67 -3.69 -5.39
C ASP A 20 3.92 -2.78 -4.19
N ILE A 21 2.92 -1.98 -3.81
CA ILE A 21 2.97 -1.05 -2.68
C ILE A 21 1.67 -1.02 -1.88
N PHE A 22 1.83 -0.92 -0.55
CA PHE A 22 0.76 -0.61 0.38
C PHE A 22 0.91 0.80 0.98
N ILE A 23 -0.15 1.60 0.96
CA ILE A 23 -0.20 2.94 1.53
C ILE A 23 -1.05 2.93 2.80
N GLY A 24 -0.42 2.99 3.95
CA GLY A 24 -1.08 3.30 5.21
C GLY A 24 -1.31 4.81 5.34
N VAL A 25 -2.41 5.18 5.97
CA VAL A 25 -2.86 6.57 6.07
C VAL A 25 -3.24 6.87 7.51
N ILE A 26 -2.82 8.03 8.02
CA ILE A 26 -3.17 8.52 9.35
C ILE A 26 -3.62 9.98 9.25
N GLY A 27 -4.90 10.23 9.50
CA GLY A 27 -5.47 11.58 9.45
C GLY A 27 -6.26 11.86 8.17
N GLU A 28 -7.17 12.83 8.24
CA GLU A 28 -8.07 13.17 7.14
C GLU A 28 -7.38 13.88 5.97
N LYS A 29 -6.37 14.74 6.25
CA LYS A 29 -5.61 15.38 5.16
C LYS A 29 -4.83 14.32 4.40
N ALA A 30 -4.25 13.38 5.14
CA ALA A 30 -3.52 12.27 4.55
C ALA A 30 -4.36 11.35 3.69
N GLU A 31 -5.63 11.15 4.04
CA GLU A 31 -6.53 10.34 3.24
C GLU A 31 -6.69 10.90 1.83
N LYS A 32 -7.07 12.18 1.71
CA LYS A 32 -7.27 12.84 0.41
C LYS A 32 -6.00 12.82 -0.45
N PHE A 33 -4.85 13.05 0.17
CA PHE A 33 -3.57 13.03 -0.53
C PHE A 33 -3.21 11.62 -0.99
N ALA A 34 -3.36 10.62 -0.11
CA ALA A 34 -3.09 9.23 -0.42
C ALA A 34 -4.02 8.68 -1.51
N GLU A 35 -5.26 9.17 -1.64
CA GLU A 35 -6.13 8.80 -2.76
C GLU A 35 -5.55 9.23 -4.10
N ASN A 36 -5.15 10.50 -4.19
CA ASN A 36 -4.56 11.05 -5.42
C ASN A 36 -3.26 10.33 -5.75
N LEU A 37 -2.38 10.13 -4.76
CA LEU A 37 -1.14 9.40 -4.94
C LEU A 37 -1.39 7.95 -5.39
N ALA A 38 -2.37 7.26 -4.82
CA ALA A 38 -2.73 5.91 -5.24
C ALA A 38 -3.27 5.86 -6.68
N LEU A 39 -4.00 6.89 -7.11
CA LEU A 39 -4.44 7.03 -8.50
C LEU A 39 -3.26 7.22 -9.45
N ASP A 40 -2.31 8.09 -9.11
CA ASP A 40 -1.11 8.33 -9.92
C ASP A 40 -0.23 7.08 -10.04
N ILE A 41 -0.04 6.35 -8.93
CA ILE A 41 0.69 5.08 -8.93
C ILE A 41 0.01 4.04 -9.81
N ARG A 42 -1.33 3.96 -9.77
CA ARG A 42 -2.09 3.04 -10.63
C ARG A 42 -2.06 3.47 -12.10
N ALA A 43 -2.10 4.78 -12.39
CA ALA A 43 -1.95 5.32 -13.73
C ALA A 43 -0.57 5.01 -14.32
N ALA A 44 0.46 4.95 -13.46
CA ALA A 44 1.80 4.46 -13.78
C ALA A 44 1.88 2.93 -14.01
N GLY A 45 0.77 2.19 -13.87
CA GLY A 45 0.70 0.74 -14.08
C GLY A 45 1.14 -0.10 -12.87
N ILE A 46 1.33 0.51 -11.70
CA ILE A 46 1.81 -0.14 -10.47
C ILE A 46 0.61 -0.56 -9.61
N VAL A 47 0.63 -1.79 -9.06
CA VAL A 47 -0.46 -2.30 -8.23
C VAL A 47 -0.34 -1.70 -6.83
N CYS A 48 -1.25 -0.78 -6.50
CA CYS A 48 -1.25 -0.05 -5.23
C CYS A 48 -2.52 -0.29 -4.42
N HIS A 49 -2.34 -0.71 -3.17
CA HIS A 49 -3.39 -0.81 -2.16
C HIS A 49 -3.22 0.28 -1.11
N LYS A 50 -4.33 0.86 -0.65
CA LYS A 50 -4.33 1.82 0.46
C LYS A 50 -5.20 1.34 1.62
N ASP A 51 -4.92 1.78 2.84
CA ASP A 51 -5.85 1.60 3.94
C ASP A 51 -7.06 2.54 3.76
N ILE A 52 -8.26 1.98 3.95
CA ILE A 52 -9.54 2.70 3.89
C ILE A 52 -10.31 2.60 5.22
N MET A 53 -9.71 1.95 6.21
CA MET A 53 -10.39 1.57 7.45
C MET A 53 -9.95 2.42 8.64
N GLY A 54 -9.13 3.46 8.41
CA GLY A 54 -8.60 4.32 9.48
C GLY A 54 -7.92 3.52 10.58
N ARG A 55 -7.28 2.40 10.23
CA ARG A 55 -6.71 1.47 11.20
C ARG A 55 -5.48 2.09 11.86
N SER A 56 -5.15 1.62 13.06
CA SER A 56 -3.86 1.98 13.67
C SER A 56 -2.69 1.52 12.81
N VAL A 57 -1.57 2.24 12.85
CA VAL A 57 -0.34 1.93 12.07
C VAL A 57 0.06 0.47 12.20
N LYS A 58 0.02 -0.07 13.41
CA LYS A 58 0.35 -1.48 13.67
C LYS A 58 -0.56 -2.46 12.93
N ALA A 59 -1.86 -2.15 12.84
CA ALA A 59 -2.81 -2.96 12.10
C ALA A 59 -2.64 -2.81 10.58
N GLN A 60 -2.35 -1.59 10.10
CA GLN A 60 -2.02 -1.33 8.69
C GLN A 60 -0.77 -2.11 8.25
N MET A 61 0.31 -2.07 9.03
CA MET A 61 1.52 -2.83 8.76
C MET A 61 1.30 -4.35 8.78
N LYS A 62 0.50 -4.85 9.73
CA LYS A 62 0.13 -6.27 9.77
C LYS A 62 -0.67 -6.67 8.53
N TYR A 63 -1.52 -5.78 8.04
CA TYR A 63 -2.30 -6.00 6.82
C TYR A 63 -1.41 -5.96 5.57
N ALA A 64 -0.49 -5.00 5.45
CA ALA A 64 0.52 -4.97 4.38
C ALA A 64 1.35 -6.26 4.33
N ASN A 65 1.78 -6.76 5.48
CA ASN A 65 2.48 -8.04 5.60
C ASN A 65 1.59 -9.22 5.16
N LYS A 66 0.31 -9.24 5.56
CA LYS A 66 -0.64 -10.29 5.17
C LYS A 66 -0.89 -10.30 3.66
N LEU A 67 -0.94 -9.13 3.03
CA LEU A 67 -1.04 -8.96 1.58
C LEU A 67 0.26 -9.31 0.85
N LYS A 68 1.37 -9.54 1.58
CA LYS A 68 2.71 -9.71 1.03
C LYS A 68 3.08 -8.58 0.06
N ALA A 69 2.70 -7.35 0.40
CA ALA A 69 3.03 -6.20 -0.41
C ALA A 69 4.56 -6.11 -0.61
N GLY A 70 5.04 -5.72 -1.78
CA GLY A 70 6.49 -5.56 -1.99
C GLY A 70 7.07 -4.44 -1.13
N TYR A 71 6.34 -3.34 -1.05
CA TYR A 71 6.67 -2.15 -0.27
C TYR A 71 5.49 -1.68 0.57
N SER A 72 5.78 -0.92 1.61
CA SER A 72 4.78 -0.18 2.37
C SER A 72 5.26 1.22 2.70
N ILE A 73 4.33 2.17 2.70
CA ILE A 73 4.54 3.54 3.19
C ILE A 73 3.44 3.86 4.19
N ILE A 74 3.73 4.75 5.13
CA ILE A 74 2.73 5.35 6.01
C ILE A 74 2.74 6.85 5.73
N LEU A 75 1.56 7.41 5.43
CA LEU A 75 1.37 8.83 5.20
C LEU A 75 0.51 9.40 6.31
N GLY A 76 1.10 10.24 7.15
CA GLY A 76 0.39 11.11 8.07
C GLY A 76 0.35 12.54 7.55
N ASP A 77 -0.36 13.39 8.29
CA ASP A 77 -0.42 14.82 8.00
C ASP A 77 0.99 15.47 8.01
N ASN A 78 1.89 15.02 8.90
CA ASN A 78 3.27 15.51 8.98
C ASN A 78 4.13 15.12 7.77
N GLU A 79 3.99 13.89 7.29
CA GLU A 79 4.70 13.37 6.12
C GLU A 79 4.32 14.16 4.86
N ILE A 80 3.05 14.55 4.77
CA ILE A 80 2.55 15.35 3.65
C ILE A 80 3.03 16.79 3.74
N GLU A 81 2.99 17.40 4.93
CA GLU A 81 3.50 18.75 5.14
C GLU A 81 5.02 18.83 4.90
N SER A 82 5.77 17.77 5.23
CA SER A 82 7.21 17.69 4.99
C SER A 82 7.59 17.23 3.58
N GLY A 83 6.65 16.68 2.81
CA GLY A 83 6.88 16.09 1.50
C GLY A 83 7.77 14.83 1.53
N LYS A 84 7.98 14.23 2.71
CA LYS A 84 8.85 13.08 2.94
C LYS A 84 8.06 11.96 3.59
N ALA A 85 8.33 10.73 3.16
CA ALA A 85 7.71 9.53 3.69
C ALA A 85 8.74 8.41 3.84
N GLU A 86 8.48 7.49 4.75
CA GLU A 86 9.29 6.30 4.95
C GLU A 86 8.81 5.18 4.03
N LEU A 87 9.65 4.80 3.07
CA LEU A 87 9.44 3.61 2.24
C LEU A 87 10.07 2.40 2.90
N ARG A 88 9.22 1.48 3.34
CA ARG A 88 9.63 0.20 3.90
C ARG A 88 9.55 -0.90 2.86
N ASN A 89 10.68 -1.55 2.62
CA ASN A 89 10.75 -2.79 1.86
C ASN A 89 10.27 -3.94 2.73
N MET A 90 9.25 -4.65 2.28
CA MET A 90 8.64 -5.75 3.04
C MET A 90 9.35 -7.09 2.82
N LEU A 91 10.22 -7.18 1.80
CA LEU A 91 11.07 -8.33 1.54
C LEU A 91 12.34 -8.28 2.40
N THR A 92 13.02 -7.13 2.45
CA THR A 92 14.29 -6.98 3.19
C THR A 92 14.11 -6.39 4.58
N GLY A 93 12.99 -5.73 4.85
CA GLY A 93 12.75 -4.99 6.09
C GLY A 93 13.46 -3.63 6.15
N GLU A 94 14.21 -3.24 5.11
CA GLU A 94 14.85 -1.93 5.03
C GLU A 94 13.81 -0.81 4.98
N VAL A 95 14.04 0.24 5.76
CA VAL A 95 13.27 1.48 5.73
C VAL A 95 14.15 2.58 5.16
N LYS A 96 13.63 3.34 4.20
CA LYS A 96 14.33 4.46 3.57
C LYS A 96 13.43 5.67 3.50
N ASP A 97 13.93 6.80 4.00
CA ASP A 97 13.31 8.09 3.79
C ASP A 97 13.38 8.48 2.31
N ILE A 98 12.23 8.79 1.74
CA ILE A 98 12.10 9.23 0.36
C ILE A 98 11.20 10.45 0.28
N SER A 99 11.38 11.24 -0.78
CA SER A 99 10.41 12.26 -1.13
C SER A 99 9.20 11.61 -1.80
N ILE A 100 8.00 12.03 -1.40
CA ILE A 100 6.73 11.49 -1.92
C ILE A 100 6.67 11.64 -3.45
N ASP A 101 7.15 12.77 -3.98
CA ASP A 101 7.24 13.05 -5.42
C ASP A 101 8.08 12.01 -6.18
N THR A 102 9.15 11.52 -5.56
CA THR A 102 10.05 10.52 -6.16
C THR A 102 9.58 9.07 -5.97
N LEU A 103 8.47 8.84 -5.26
CA LEU A 103 7.97 7.50 -4.96
C LEU A 103 7.65 6.72 -6.25
N ILE A 104 6.94 7.35 -7.19
CA ILE A 104 6.50 6.70 -8.43
C ILE A 104 7.71 6.29 -9.28
N ASP A 105 8.68 7.19 -9.47
CA ASP A 105 9.93 6.90 -10.21
C ASP A 105 10.70 5.72 -9.58
N ARG A 106 10.80 5.70 -8.25
CA ARG A 106 11.44 4.59 -7.53
C ARG A 106 10.71 3.29 -7.76
N LEU A 107 9.39 3.25 -7.60
CA LEU A 107 8.58 2.04 -7.82
C LEU A 107 8.68 1.54 -9.27
N MET A 108 8.68 2.44 -10.26
CA MET A 108 8.89 2.08 -11.66
C MET A 108 10.26 1.44 -11.88
N LYS A 109 11.34 1.99 -11.29
CA LYS A 109 12.69 1.41 -11.38
C LYS A 109 12.79 0.01 -10.77
N TYR A 110 12.01 -0.29 -9.75
CA TYR A 110 12.00 -1.61 -9.12
C TYR A 110 11.22 -2.65 -9.92
N ARG A 111 10.17 -2.25 -10.64
CA ARG A 111 9.42 -3.16 -11.52
C ARG A 111 10.10 -3.44 -12.85
N GLY A 112 10.93 -2.52 -13.33
CA GLY A 112 11.68 -2.69 -14.58
C GLY A 112 12.95 -3.55 -14.47
N LYS A 113 13.22 -4.15 -13.30
CA LYS A 113 14.36 -5.04 -13.05
C LYS A 113 13.95 -6.50 -12.94
#